data_AF-A0A971ZYX8-F1
#
_entry.id   AF-A0A971ZYX8-F1
#
_cell.length_a   1.000
_cell.length_b   1.000
_cell.length_c   1.000
_cell.angle_alpha   90.00
_cell.angle_beta   90.00
_cell.angle_gamma   90.00
#
_symmetry.space_group_name_H-M   'P 1'
#
loop_
_entity.id
_entity.type
_entity.pdbx_description
1 polymer ?
#
loop_
_entity_poly.entity_id
_entity_poly.type
_entity_poly.pdbx_seq_one_letter_code
_entity_poly.pdbx_strand_id
1 'polypeptide(L)'
;VLSKKIVIYAIENNEYIFIKYFDGLDDNSLKDYTESLIKSIDDIVKPDENHMSSVITGVLVTKYKPSGAILDTIKKFKYHKGFAFGFKGWVDIRLILVTMEDNHIVTNKKGKEVREVYTIQ
;
A
#
# COMPACT_ATOMS: atom_id res chain seq x y z
N VAL A 1 -24.12 11.70 -40.50
CA VAL A 1 -23.00 10.78 -40.19
C VAL A 1 -23.07 10.46 -38.71
N LEU A 2 -23.36 9.21 -38.34
CA LEU A 2 -23.43 8.77 -36.95
C LEU A 2 -21.99 8.64 -36.44
N SER A 3 -21.48 9.64 -35.70
CA SER A 3 -20.17 9.53 -35.08
C SER A 3 -20.25 8.50 -33.95
N LYS A 4 -19.70 7.31 -34.15
CA LYS A 4 -19.37 6.42 -33.04
C LYS A 4 -18.50 7.22 -32.08
N LYS A 5 -18.96 7.44 -30.85
CA LYS A 5 -18.11 7.90 -29.74
C LYS A 5 -16.96 6.89 -29.63
N ILE A 6 -15.78 7.28 -30.11
CA ILE A 6 -14.56 6.50 -29.88
C ILE A 6 -14.22 6.72 -28.41
N VAL A 7 -14.60 5.77 -27.56
CA VAL A 7 -14.02 5.67 -26.23
C VAL A 7 -12.60 5.17 -26.45
N ILE A 8 -11.63 6.09 -26.38
CA ILE A 8 -10.24 5.71 -26.19
C ILE A 8 -10.23 5.03 -24.82
N TYR A 9 -9.96 3.72 -24.76
CA TYR A 9 -9.96 2.95 -23.50
C TYR A 9 -9.19 3.73 -22.42
N ALA A 10 -9.90 4.21 -21.39
CA ALA A 10 -9.28 4.79 -20.21
C ALA A 10 -8.91 3.62 -19.29
N ILE A 11 -7.63 3.51 -18.95
CA ILE A 11 -7.12 2.52 -18.01
C ILE A 11 -6.60 3.29 -16.80
N GLU A 12 -7.31 3.22 -15.69
CA GLU A 12 -6.96 3.94 -14.48
C GLU A 12 -6.10 3.08 -13.54
N ASN A 13 -4.94 3.61 -13.17
CA ASN A 13 -4.07 3.07 -12.14
C ASN A 13 -3.83 4.13 -11.07
N ASN A 14 -4.29 3.88 -9.85
CA ASN A 14 -4.21 4.84 -8.75
C ASN A 14 -3.19 4.39 -7.70
N GLU A 15 -2.44 5.34 -7.12
CA GLU A 15 -1.60 5.09 -5.96
C GLU A 15 -1.94 6.05 -4.81
N TYR A 16 -2.13 5.50 -3.62
CA TYR A 16 -2.43 6.23 -2.40
C TYR A 16 -1.34 5.95 -1.37
N ILE A 17 -0.73 7.00 -0.82
CA ILE A 17 0.38 6.86 0.14
C ILE A 17 -0.07 7.37 1.50
N PHE A 18 0.05 6.51 2.52
CA PHE A 18 -0.21 6.84 3.91
C PHE A 18 1.10 6.77 4.68
N ILE A 19 1.45 7.84 5.38
CA ILE A 19 2.70 7.93 6.15
C ILE A 19 2.35 8.20 7.60
N LYS A 20 2.89 7.39 8.52
CA LYS A 20 2.70 7.59 9.95
C LYS A 20 4.00 7.35 10.72
N TYR A 21 4.35 8.31 11.58
CA TYR A 21 5.43 8.17 12.54
C TYR A 21 4.94 7.40 13.79
N PHE A 22 5.81 6.52 14.31
CA PHE A 22 5.60 5.76 15.54
C PHE A 22 6.81 5.96 16.46
N ASP A 23 6.54 6.44 17.67
CA ASP A 23 7.57 6.58 18.73
C ASP A 23 7.99 5.21 19.28
N GLY A 24 7.06 4.24 19.28
CA GLY A 24 7.31 2.83 19.48
C GLY A 24 6.36 2.02 18.61
N LEU A 25 6.88 0.97 17.96
CA LEU A 25 6.11 0.07 17.11
C LEU A 25 6.06 -1.32 17.75
N ASP A 26 4.86 -1.71 18.15
CA ASP A 26 4.53 -3.02 18.72
C ASP A 26 3.48 -3.73 17.84
N ASP A 27 3.11 -4.96 18.23
CA ASP A 27 2.20 -5.78 17.42
C ASP A 27 0.81 -5.16 17.31
N ASN A 28 0.33 -4.50 18.36
CA ASN A 28 -0.99 -3.87 18.37
C ASN A 28 -1.03 -2.65 17.45
N SER A 29 -0.06 -1.75 17.57
CA SER A 29 0.04 -0.55 16.72
C SER A 29 0.28 -0.89 15.25
N LEU A 30 1.06 -1.93 14.95
CA LEU A 30 1.23 -2.44 13.58
C LEU A 30 -0.08 -3.02 13.03
N LYS A 31 -0.77 -3.82 13.84
CA LYS A 31 -2.07 -4.39 13.48
C LYS A 31 -3.10 -3.30 13.21
N ASP A 32 -3.25 -2.35 14.13
CA ASP A 32 -4.18 -1.24 14.01
C ASP A 32 -3.91 -0.41 12.76
N TYR A 33 -2.63 -0.14 12.46
CA TYR A 33 -2.25 0.57 11.25
C TYR A 33 -2.62 -0.20 9.98
N THR A 34 -2.27 -1.49 9.89
CA THR A 34 -2.59 -2.30 8.71
C THR A 34 -4.09 -2.50 8.53
N GLU A 35 -4.86 -2.66 9.61
CA GLU A 35 -6.32 -2.67 9.57
C GLU A 35 -6.90 -1.33 9.10
N SER A 36 -6.33 -0.20 9.52
CA SER A 36 -6.72 1.12 9.03
C SER A 36 -6.48 1.27 7.54
N LEU A 37 -5.34 0.77 7.01
CA LEU A 37 -5.07 0.79 5.57
C LEU A 37 -6.11 -0.05 4.81
N ILE A 38 -6.45 -1.23 5.32
CA ILE A 38 -7.46 -2.11 4.72
C ILE A 38 -8.83 -1.42 4.72
N LYS A 39 -9.23 -0.82 5.84
CA LYS A 39 -10.51 -0.09 5.95
C LYS A 39 -10.57 1.10 4.99
N SER A 40 -9.46 1.82 4.82
CA SER A 40 -9.41 2.99 3.92
C SER A 40 -9.73 2.67 2.46
N ILE A 41 -9.55 1.41 2.03
CA ILE A 41 -9.88 0.96 0.67
C ILE A 41 -11.33 1.31 0.32
N ASP A 42 -12.25 1.07 1.25
CA ASP A 42 -13.68 1.25 0.98
C ASP A 42 -14.04 2.74 0.80
N ASP A 43 -13.23 3.64 1.36
CA ASP A 43 -13.40 5.09 1.26
C ASP A 43 -12.73 5.69 0.02
N ILE A 44 -11.52 5.23 -0.32
CA ILE A 44 -10.68 5.89 -1.34
C ILE A 44 -10.68 5.16 -2.69
N VAL A 45 -10.91 3.85 -2.72
CA VAL A 45 -10.92 3.09 -3.97
C VAL A 45 -12.36 2.96 -4.44
N LYS A 46 -12.71 3.73 -5.47
CA LYS A 46 -14.03 3.72 -6.12
C LYS A 46 -13.92 3.09 -7.51
N PRO A 47 -13.97 1.75 -7.61
CA PRO A 47 -13.76 1.05 -8.88
C PRO A 47 -14.93 1.27 -9.84
N ASP A 48 -14.66 1.90 -10.97
CA ASP A 48 -15.59 2.06 -12.09
C ASP A 48 -15.27 1.06 -13.22
N GLU A 49 -15.73 1.33 -14.44
CA GLU A 49 -15.44 0.51 -15.63
C GLU A 49 -14.02 0.69 -16.19
N ASN A 50 -13.33 1.76 -15.80
CA ASN A 50 -11.97 2.10 -16.26
C ASN A 50 -10.91 1.72 -15.21
N HIS A 51 -11.30 1.49 -13.96
CA HIS A 51 -10.42 1.08 -12.88
C HIS A 51 -9.76 -0.28 -13.15
N MET A 52 -8.45 -0.23 -13.44
CA MET A 52 -7.63 -1.42 -13.62
C MET A 52 -6.97 -1.83 -12.31
N SER A 53 -6.29 -0.90 -11.64
CA SER A 53 -5.66 -1.21 -10.36
C SER A 53 -5.52 -0.01 -9.45
N SER A 54 -5.52 -0.29 -8.15
CA SER A 54 -5.09 0.65 -7.12
C SER A 54 -3.97 0.03 -6.31
N VAL A 55 -3.09 0.87 -5.78
CA VAL A 55 -2.11 0.47 -4.78
C VAL A 55 -2.20 1.39 -3.58
N ILE A 56 -2.28 0.81 -2.39
CA ILE A 56 -2.11 1.55 -1.14
C ILE A 56 -0.71 1.28 -0.61
N THR A 57 0.09 2.33 -0.47
CA THR A 57 1.43 2.28 0.10
C THR A 57 1.37 2.82 1.53
N GLY A 58 1.40 1.91 2.50
CA GLY A 58 1.52 2.23 3.92
C GLY A 58 2.98 2.33 4.35
N VAL A 59 3.40 3.52 4.75
CA VAL A 59 4.74 3.82 5.23
C VAL A 59 4.71 4.03 6.74
N LEU A 60 5.37 3.15 7.48
CA LEU A 60 5.66 3.32 8.89
C LEU A 60 7.03 3.96 9.03
N VAL A 61 7.10 5.05 9.78
CA VAL A 61 8.36 5.72 10.12
C VAL A 61 8.62 5.51 11.60
N THR A 62 9.79 4.97 11.95
CA THR A 62 10.23 4.85 13.34
C THR A 62 11.56 5.55 13.51
N LYS A 63 11.89 5.98 14.73
CA LYS A 63 13.22 6.53 15.01
C LYS A 63 14.31 5.46 14.86
N TYR A 64 14.09 4.32 15.52
CA TYR A 64 15.00 3.18 15.54
C TYR A 64 14.31 1.92 15.01
N LYS A 65 15.12 0.90 14.72
CA LYS A 65 14.69 -0.41 14.26
C LYS A 65 13.86 -1.11 15.35
N PRO A 66 12.62 -1.55 15.03
CA PRO A 66 11.78 -2.30 15.96
C PRO A 66 12.26 -3.75 16.11
N SER A 67 11.56 -4.52 16.94
CA SER A 67 11.91 -5.92 17.23
C SER A 67 11.90 -6.80 15.96
N GLY A 68 12.68 -7.89 15.97
CA GLY A 68 12.72 -8.84 14.85
C GLY A 68 11.35 -9.42 14.50
N ALA A 69 10.49 -9.63 15.51
CA ALA A 69 9.12 -10.10 15.32
C ALA A 69 8.29 -9.12 14.46
N ILE A 70 8.39 -7.82 14.73
CA ILE A 70 7.73 -6.77 13.95
C ILE A 70 8.19 -6.79 12.50
N LEU A 71 9.51 -6.90 12.27
CA LEU A 71 10.06 -6.95 10.91
C LEU A 71 9.55 -8.16 10.15
N ASP A 72 9.42 -9.31 10.81
CA ASP A 72 8.92 -10.53 10.18
C ASP A 72 7.42 -10.46 9.91
N THR A 73 6.64 -9.82 10.79
CA THR A 73 5.22 -9.52 10.54
C THR A 73 5.07 -8.63 9.31
N ILE A 74 5.87 -7.56 9.19
CA ILE A 74 5.87 -6.67 8.02
C ILE A 74 6.21 -7.46 6.74
N LYS A 75 7.27 -8.28 6.75
CA LYS A 75 7.68 -9.07 5.57
C LYS A 75 6.57 -10.04 5.10
N LYS A 76 5.86 -10.65 6.06
CA LYS A 76 4.79 -11.64 5.82
C LYS A 76 3.46 -11.00 5.42
N PHE A 77 3.25 -9.72 5.72
CA PHE A 77 2.02 -9.02 5.41
C PHE A 77 1.70 -9.08 3.90
N LYS A 78 0.50 -9.56 3.56
CA LYS A 78 0.00 -9.63 2.19
C LYS A 78 -1.46 -9.27 2.19
N TYR A 79 -1.84 -8.33 1.32
CA TYR A 79 -3.23 -7.99 1.09
C TYR A 79 -3.47 -7.77 -0.40
N HIS A 80 -4.55 -8.37 -0.90
CA HIS A 80 -5.03 -8.26 -2.26
C HIS A 80 -6.56 -8.36 -2.23
N LYS A 81 -7.25 -7.45 -2.91
CA LYS A 81 -8.71 -7.47 -3.04
C LYS A 81 -9.08 -7.18 -4.49
N GLY A 82 -9.73 -8.12 -5.15
CA GLY A 82 -10.36 -7.91 -6.46
C GLY A 82 -11.76 -7.30 -6.27
N PHE A 83 -12.16 -6.42 -7.19
CA PHE A 83 -13.49 -5.83 -7.21
C PHE A 83 -14.36 -6.48 -8.29
N ALA A 84 -15.64 -6.70 -7.98
CA ALA A 84 -16.60 -7.35 -8.89
C ALA A 84 -16.03 -8.64 -9.52
N PHE A 85 -15.58 -9.59 -8.69
CA PHE A 85 -14.91 -10.83 -9.14
C PHE A 85 -13.68 -10.62 -10.05
N GLY A 86 -13.05 -9.44 -9.98
CA GLY A 86 -11.89 -9.05 -10.78
C GLY A 86 -12.24 -8.27 -12.05
N PHE A 87 -13.52 -8.11 -12.39
CA PHE A 87 -13.94 -7.36 -13.58
C PHE A 87 -13.81 -5.84 -13.43
N LYS A 88 -13.67 -5.34 -12.20
CA LYS A 88 -13.42 -3.90 -11.93
C LYS A 88 -12.05 -3.66 -11.31
N GLY A 89 -11.06 -4.44 -11.74
CA GLY A 89 -9.69 -4.34 -11.26
C GLY A 89 -9.49 -4.85 -9.83
N TRP A 90 -8.37 -4.47 -9.24
CA TRP A 90 -7.96 -4.90 -7.90
C TRP A 90 -7.25 -3.81 -7.12
N VAL A 91 -7.05 -4.04 -5.83
CA VAL A 91 -6.17 -3.25 -4.98
C VAL A 91 -5.16 -4.16 -4.26
N ASP A 92 -3.90 -3.73 -4.24
CA ASP A 92 -2.82 -4.32 -3.44
C ASP A 92 -2.36 -3.35 -2.35
N ILE A 93 -1.82 -3.87 -1.25
CA ILE A 93 -1.13 -3.05 -0.23
C ILE A 93 0.38 -3.32 -0.24
N ARG A 94 1.15 -2.24 -0.41
CA ARG A 94 2.58 -2.15 -0.13
C ARG A 94 2.75 -1.70 1.31
N LEU A 95 3.55 -2.41 2.09
CA LEU A 95 3.88 -2.03 3.46
C LEU A 95 5.38 -1.83 3.57
N ILE A 96 5.78 -0.66 4.07
CA ILE A 96 7.17 -0.21 4.12
C ILE A 96 7.42 0.35 5.52
N LEU A 97 8.49 -0.11 6.16
CA LEU A 97 9.03 0.47 7.38
C LEU A 97 10.34 1.17 7.04
N VAL A 98 10.48 2.41 7.46
CA VAL A 98 11.69 3.23 7.34
C VAL A 98 12.12 3.66 8.74
N THR A 99 13.39 3.45 9.08
CA THR A 99 13.96 3.96 10.34
C THR A 99 14.77 5.23 10.06
N MET A 100 14.59 6.27 10.87
CA MET A 100 15.27 7.55 10.70
C MET A 100 16.77 7.51 11.03
N GLU A 101 17.16 6.82 12.11
CA GLU A 101 18.55 6.85 12.60
C GLU A 101 19.38 5.64 12.13
N ASP A 102 18.74 4.46 12.00
CA ASP A 102 19.46 3.21 11.72
C ASP A 102 19.63 2.90 10.22
N ASN A 103 19.18 3.80 9.33
CA ASN A 103 19.15 3.61 7.87
C ASN A 103 18.63 2.22 7.43
N HIS A 104 17.57 1.76 8.11
CA HIS A 104 17.00 0.43 7.93
C HIS A 104 15.63 0.51 7.25
N ILE A 105 15.47 -0.32 6.21
CA ILE A 105 14.21 -0.43 5.47
C ILE A 105 13.77 -1.87 5.36
N VAL A 106 12.52 -2.12 5.73
CA VAL A 106 11.86 -3.42 5.58
C VAL A 106 10.57 -3.24 4.81
N THR A 107 10.32 -4.14 3.87
CA THR A 107 9.10 -4.13 3.07
C THR A 107 8.43 -5.49 3.10
N ASN A 108 7.12 -5.51 2.87
CA ASN A 108 6.47 -6.74 2.44
C ASN A 108 6.87 -7.10 1.00
N LYS A 109 6.40 -8.26 0.51
CA LYS A 109 6.73 -8.73 -0.85
C LYS A 109 6.37 -7.70 -1.94
N LYS A 110 5.20 -7.07 -1.84
CA LYS A 110 4.72 -6.08 -2.82
C LYS A 110 5.50 -4.76 -2.72
N GLY A 111 5.85 -4.33 -1.51
CA GLY A 111 6.60 -3.10 -1.27
C GLY A 111 8.03 -3.10 -1.85
N LYS A 112 8.57 -4.27 -2.24
CA LYS A 112 9.85 -4.35 -2.94
C LYS A 112 9.87 -3.55 -4.24
N GLU A 113 8.72 -3.40 -4.90
CA GLU A 113 8.57 -2.65 -6.17
C GLU A 113 8.98 -1.17 -6.04
N VAL A 114 8.89 -0.60 -4.84
CA VAL A 114 9.14 0.82 -4.58
C VAL A 114 10.23 1.05 -3.53
N ARG A 115 10.94 0.00 -3.10
CA ARG A 115 11.92 0.07 -2.01
C ARG A 115 12.92 1.21 -2.18
N GLU A 116 13.47 1.38 -3.38
CA GLU A 116 14.51 2.38 -3.68
C GLU A 116 14.02 3.82 -3.52
N VAL A 117 12.71 4.07 -3.69
CA VAL A 117 12.10 5.40 -3.51
C VAL A 117 12.15 5.84 -2.04
N TYR A 118 12.16 4.87 -1.12
CA TYR A 118 12.14 5.13 0.32
C TYR A 118 13.52 4.97 0.96
N THR A 119 14.56 4.70 0.17
CA THR A 119 15.96 4.66 0.64
C THR A 119 16.40 6.05 1.09
N ILE A 120 16.78 6.19 2.35
CA ILE A 120 17.40 7.41 2.88
C ILE A 120 18.84 7.47 2.36
N GLN A 121 19.19 8.58 1.70
CA GLN A 121 20.54 8.87 1.20
C GLN A 121 21.37 9.62 2.24
#